data_AF-A0A3P3RGU2-F1
#
_entry.id   AF-A0A3P3RGU2-F1
#
_cell.length_a   1.000
_cell.length_b   1.000
_cell.length_c   1.000
_cell.angle_alpha   90.00
_cell.angle_beta   90.00
_cell.angle_gamma   90.00
#
_symmetry.space_group_name_H-M   'P 1'
#
loop_
_entity.id
_entity.type
_entity.pdbx_description
1 polymer ?
#
loop_
_entity_poly.entity_id
_entity_poly.type
_entity_poly.pdbx_seq_one_letter_code
_entity_poly.pdbx_strand_id
1 'polypeptide(L)'
;MSNQLPGTPTSQRWACGMIIGSLGLVTGLAHLDHLIEDAHRFPVVSGILFPLGLSMGLLCAGYWLVKSDYGGEQAVSIAIWSIIGAVVLTLSGVVVQHSVLVTGDAKVIIVLPSSVTEGTAVGFVYGVYAIWSDE
;
A
#
# COMPACT_ATOMS: atom_id res chain seq x y z
N MET A 1 -30.84 -24.30 -9.49
CA MET A 1 -30.64 -23.10 -10.33
C MET A 1 -30.39 -21.93 -9.38
N SER A 2 -29.12 -21.64 -9.11
CA SER A 2 -28.72 -20.50 -8.27
C SER A 2 -28.90 -19.22 -9.08
N ASN A 3 -29.74 -18.31 -8.58
CA ASN A 3 -29.79 -16.93 -9.05
C ASN A 3 -28.44 -16.26 -8.73
N GLN A 4 -27.47 -16.39 -9.64
CA GLN A 4 -26.33 -15.48 -9.66
C GLN A 4 -26.86 -14.13 -10.13
N LEU A 5 -27.00 -13.20 -9.19
CA LEU A 5 -27.24 -11.80 -9.50
C LEU A 5 -26.12 -11.32 -10.46
N PRO A 6 -26.45 -10.52 -11.49
CA PRO A 6 -25.51 -10.09 -12.51
C PRO A 6 -24.32 -9.40 -11.85
N GLY A 7 -23.12 -9.97 -12.08
CA GLY A 7 -21.88 -9.54 -11.48
C GLY A 7 -21.67 -8.04 -11.64
N THR A 8 -21.40 -7.36 -10.53
CA THR A 8 -20.76 -6.05 -10.52
C THR A 8 -19.57 -6.07 -11.47
N PRO A 9 -19.37 -5.03 -12.29
CA PRO A 9 -18.56 -5.11 -13.49
C PRO A 9 -17.11 -5.36 -13.12
N THR A 10 -16.52 -6.35 -13.77
CA THR A 10 -15.09 -6.67 -13.75
C THR A 10 -14.19 -5.43 -13.76
N SER A 11 -14.62 -4.35 -14.41
CA SER A 11 -13.93 -3.05 -14.44
C SER A 11 -13.63 -2.45 -13.06
N GLN A 12 -14.49 -2.63 -12.05
CA GLN A 12 -14.25 -2.11 -10.70
C GLN A 12 -13.08 -2.83 -10.03
N ARG A 13 -13.02 -4.17 -10.12
CA ARG A 13 -11.89 -4.92 -9.55
C ARG A 13 -10.58 -4.57 -10.23
N TRP A 14 -10.62 -4.40 -11.55
CA TRP A 14 -9.48 -3.92 -12.32
C TRP A 14 -9.03 -2.54 -11.84
N ALA A 15 -9.96 -1.59 -11.67
CA ALA A 15 -9.63 -0.26 -11.15
C ALA A 15 -9.02 -0.32 -9.74
N CYS A 16 -9.64 -1.05 -8.81
CA CYS A 16 -9.15 -1.23 -7.44
C CYS A 16 -7.77 -1.90 -7.40
N GLY A 17 -7.59 -2.97 -8.17
CA GLY A 17 -6.30 -3.66 -8.30
C GLY A 17 -5.22 -2.78 -8.91
N MET A 18 -5.56 -1.95 -9.90
CA MET A 18 -4.63 -0.96 -10.46
C MET A 18 -4.27 0.13 -9.44
N ILE A 19 -5.21 0.60 -8.61
CA ILE A 19 -4.93 1.58 -7.56
C ILE A 19 -3.93 1.01 -6.56
N ILE A 20 -4.20 -0.16 -6.00
CA ILE A 20 -3.30 -0.80 -5.01
C ILE A 20 -1.96 -1.14 -5.65
N GLY A 21 -1.97 -1.71 -6.85
CA GLY A 21 -0.75 -2.09 -7.55
C GLY A 21 0.11 -0.91 -7.95
N SER A 22 -0.49 0.21 -8.38
CA SER A 22 0.23 1.44 -8.71
C SER A 22 0.83 2.11 -7.47
N LEU A 23 0.15 2.07 -6.32
CA LEU A 23 0.75 2.50 -5.04
C LEU A 23 1.98 1.66 -4.69
N GLY A 24 1.88 0.33 -4.82
CA GLY A 24 3.03 -0.57 -4.65
C GLY A 24 4.18 -0.24 -5.60
N LEU A 25 3.90 -0.02 -6.89
CA LEU A 25 4.92 0.33 -7.88
C LEU A 25 5.59 1.68 -7.58
N VAL A 26 4.82 2.73 -7.36
CA VAL A 26 5.33 4.09 -7.13
C VAL A 26 6.18 4.14 -5.86
N THR A 27 5.70 3.54 -4.77
CA THR A 27 6.48 3.49 -3.53
C THR A 27 7.71 2.60 -3.65
N GLY A 28 7.62 1.47 -4.37
CA GLY A 28 8.75 0.59 -4.62
C GLY A 28 9.87 1.28 -5.40
N LEU A 29 9.52 2.09 -6.40
CA LEU A 29 10.49 2.91 -7.14
C LEU A 29 11.14 3.96 -6.23
N ALA A 30 10.37 4.61 -5.36
CA ALA A 30 10.91 5.57 -4.39
C ALA A 30 11.88 4.90 -3.39
N HIS A 31 11.57 3.70 -2.92
CA HIS A 31 12.47 2.93 -2.06
C HIS A 31 13.73 2.48 -2.81
N LEU A 32 13.60 2.06 -4.06
CA LEU A 32 14.74 1.65 -4.88
C LEU A 32 15.70 2.80 -5.16
N ASP A 33 15.18 3.99 -5.45
CA ASP A 33 15.97 5.21 -5.63
C ASP A 33 16.83 5.51 -4.38
N HIS A 34 16.21 5.51 -3.20
CA HIS A 34 16.94 5.68 -1.93
C HIS A 34 17.94 4.56 -1.66
N LEU A 35 17.60 3.31 -2.02
CA LEU A 35 18.51 2.18 -1.85
C LEU A 35 19.80 2.37 -2.67
N ILE A 36 19.69 2.94 -3.87
CA ILE A 36 20.83 3.23 -4.74
C ILE A 36 21.66 4.38 -4.16
N GLU A 37 21.03 5.46 -3.70
CA GLU A 37 21.72 6.61 -3.12
C GLU A 37 22.50 6.27 -1.83
N ASP A 38 21.88 5.49 -0.93
CA ASP A 38 22.44 5.14 0.38
C ASP A 38 23.08 3.74 0.42
N ALA A 39 23.38 3.12 -0.73
CA ALA A 39 23.90 1.75 -0.83
C ALA A 39 25.18 1.48 -0.01
N HIS A 40 25.95 2.53 0.28
CA HIS A 40 27.19 2.47 1.06
C HIS A 40 26.96 2.45 2.59
N ARG A 41 25.71 2.59 3.06
CA ARG A 41 25.34 2.67 4.48
C ARG A 41 24.49 1.47 4.86
N PHE A 42 25.13 0.38 5.30
CA PHE A 42 24.45 -0.87 5.65
C PHE A 42 23.20 -0.72 6.54
N PRO A 43 23.18 0.10 7.61
CA PRO A 43 21.98 0.28 8.43
C PRO A 43 20.79 0.89 7.67
N VAL A 44 21.08 1.78 6.72
CA VAL A 44 20.05 2.41 5.87
C VAL A 44 19.52 1.41 4.86
N VAL A 45 20.41 0.65 4.22
CA VAL A 45 20.04 -0.45 3.31
C VAL A 45 19.10 -1.45 3.98
N SER A 46 19.42 -1.91 5.20
CA SER A 46 18.54 -2.84 5.93
C SER A 46 17.17 -2.25 6.25
N GLY A 47 17.09 -0.94 6.50
CA GLY A 47 15.83 -0.24 6.75
C GLY A 47 14.94 -0.10 5.50
N ILE A 48 15.53 -0.10 4.30
CA ILE A 48 14.80 0.08 3.03
C ILE A 48 14.29 -1.25 2.45
N LEU A 49 14.96 -2.38 2.74
CA LEU A 49 14.56 -3.67 2.19
C LEU A 49 13.15 -4.11 2.62
N PHE A 50 12.77 -3.82 3.86
CA PHE A 50 11.43 -4.14 4.37
C PHE A 50 10.32 -3.38 3.61
N PRO A 51 10.33 -2.04 3.53
CA PRO A 51 9.30 -1.30 2.80
C PRO A 51 9.36 -1.58 1.29
N LEU A 52 10.53 -1.84 0.69
CA LEU A 52 10.63 -2.32 -0.69
C LEU A 52 9.90 -3.66 -0.89
N GLY A 53 10.07 -4.60 0.04
CA GLY A 53 9.35 -5.88 0.03
C GLY A 53 7.84 -5.70 0.14
N LEU A 54 7.37 -4.79 1.01
CA LEU A 54 5.95 -4.45 1.12
C LEU A 54 5.41 -3.82 -0.16
N SER A 55 6.14 -2.91 -0.80
CA SER A 55 5.76 -2.32 -2.09
C SER A 55 5.57 -3.39 -3.18
N MET A 56 6.47 -4.38 -3.24
CA MET A 56 6.32 -5.53 -4.14
C MET A 56 5.11 -6.39 -3.76
N GLY A 57 4.88 -6.60 -2.46
CA GLY A 57 3.70 -7.28 -1.93
C GLY A 57 2.40 -6.59 -2.37
N LEU A 58 2.34 -5.26 -2.33
CA LEU A 58 1.20 -4.47 -2.79
C LEU A 58 0.97 -4.58 -4.31
N LEU A 59 2.05 -4.62 -5.10
CA LEU A 59 1.95 -4.88 -6.54
C LEU A 59 1.31 -6.26 -6.80
N CYS A 60 1.76 -7.29 -6.09
CA CYS A 60 1.18 -8.63 -6.15
C CYS A 60 -0.26 -8.65 -5.62
N ALA A 61 -0.57 -7.91 -4.56
CA ALA A 61 -1.89 -7.80 -3.98
C ALA A 61 -2.90 -7.15 -4.94
N GLY A 62 -2.49 -6.10 -5.65
CA GLY A 62 -3.28 -5.48 -6.71
C GLY A 62 -3.59 -6.47 -7.83
N TYR A 63 -2.58 -7.20 -8.31
CA TYR A 63 -2.78 -8.26 -9.32
C TYR A 63 -3.70 -9.38 -8.81
N TRP A 64 -3.51 -9.84 -7.58
CA TRP A 64 -4.35 -10.85 -6.94
C TRP A 64 -5.80 -10.39 -6.83
N LEU A 65 -6.05 -9.14 -6.43
CA LEU A 65 -7.41 -8.58 -6.34
C LEU A 65 -8.12 -8.60 -7.71
N VAL A 66 -7.41 -8.30 -8.79
CA VAL A 66 -7.95 -8.42 -10.16
C VAL A 66 -8.37 -9.85 -10.47
N LYS A 67 -7.62 -10.85 -10.00
CA LYS A 67 -7.85 -12.28 -10.27
C LYS A 67 -8.77 -12.97 -9.26
N SER A 68 -9.05 -12.35 -8.13
CA SER A 68 -9.90 -12.89 -7.08
C SER A 68 -11.37 -13.02 -7.50
N ASP A 69 -12.11 -13.84 -6.76
CA ASP A 69 -13.55 -14.05 -6.92
C ASP A 69 -14.40 -13.02 -6.17
N TYR A 70 -13.78 -12.02 -5.52
CA TYR A 70 -14.50 -10.95 -4.86
C TYR A 70 -15.40 -10.18 -5.83
N GLY A 71 -16.58 -9.80 -5.33
CA GLY A 71 -17.46 -8.84 -5.99
C GLY A 71 -16.80 -7.47 -6.14
N GLY A 72 -17.34 -6.64 -7.03
CA GLY A 72 -16.87 -5.27 -7.25
C GLY A 72 -16.98 -4.40 -6.00
N GLU A 73 -18.07 -4.54 -5.24
CA GLU A 73 -18.26 -3.82 -3.97
C GLU A 73 -17.24 -4.24 -2.91
N GLN A 74 -16.95 -5.54 -2.81
CA GLN A 74 -15.91 -6.08 -1.95
C GLN A 74 -14.53 -5.52 -2.35
N ALA A 75 -14.20 -5.53 -3.64
CA ALA A 75 -12.94 -4.95 -4.14
C ALA A 75 -12.82 -3.44 -3.85
N VAL A 76 -13.93 -2.70 -3.98
CA VAL A 76 -13.99 -1.27 -3.62
C VAL A 76 -13.75 -1.08 -2.12
N SER A 77 -14.36 -1.89 -1.26
CA SER A 77 -14.13 -1.85 0.18
C SER A 77 -12.65 -2.08 0.54
N ILE A 78 -12.00 -3.09 -0.06
CA ILE A 78 -10.56 -3.35 0.12
C ILE A 78 -9.72 -2.15 -0.29
N ALA A 79 -10.02 -1.55 -1.45
CA ALA A 79 -9.29 -0.38 -1.93
C ALA A 79 -9.50 0.84 -1.03
N ILE A 80 -10.71 1.06 -0.52
CA ILE A 80 -11.01 2.13 0.44
C ILE A 80 -10.20 1.96 1.72
N TRP A 81 -10.19 0.76 2.30
CA TRP A 81 -9.38 0.50 3.51
C TRP A 81 -7.89 0.68 3.26
N SER A 82 -7.40 0.27 2.09
CA SER A 82 -6.01 0.51 1.67
C SER A 82 -5.68 2.01 1.62
N ILE A 83 -6.56 2.82 1.02
CA ILE A 83 -6.39 4.29 0.96
C ILE A 83 -6.46 4.92 2.34
N ILE A 84 -7.43 4.50 3.18
CA ILE A 84 -7.57 5.00 4.56
C ILE A 84 -6.30 4.70 5.35
N GLY A 85 -5.79 3.47 5.28
CA GLY A 85 -4.54 3.08 5.94
C GLY A 85 -3.37 3.95 5.48
N ALA A 86 -3.23 4.16 4.17
CA ALA A 86 -2.20 5.03 3.60
C ALA A 86 -2.28 6.46 4.14
N VAL A 87 -3.48 7.04 4.18
CA VAL A 87 -3.72 8.40 4.69
C VAL A 87 -3.41 8.49 6.18
N VAL A 88 -3.92 7.56 6.99
CA VAL A 88 -3.74 7.57 8.45
C VAL A 88 -2.26 7.47 8.82
N LEU A 89 -1.53 6.52 8.22
CA LEU A 89 -0.10 6.36 8.51
C LEU A 89 0.75 7.49 7.92
N THR A 90 0.35 8.08 6.79
CA THR A 90 1.02 9.27 6.26
C THR A 90 0.87 10.44 7.22
N LEU A 91 -0.34 10.70 7.72
CA LEU A 91 -0.60 11.79 8.66
C LEU A 91 0.13 11.60 9.99
N SER A 92 0.28 10.37 10.49
CA SER A 92 1.12 10.11 11.66
C SER A 92 2.61 10.29 11.34
N GLY A 93 3.04 9.91 10.15
CA GLY A 93 4.40 10.14 9.62
C GLY A 93 4.76 11.62 9.54
N VAL A 94 3.81 12.52 9.23
CA VAL A 94 4.03 13.99 9.23
C VAL A 94 4.55 14.50 10.57
N VAL A 95 4.12 13.92 11.69
CA VAL A 95 4.60 14.31 13.03
C VAL A 95 6.10 13.99 13.18
N VAL A 96 6.53 12.81 12.68
CA VAL A 96 7.94 12.41 12.66
C VAL A 96 8.74 13.26 11.68
N GLN A 97 8.19 13.58 10.52
CA GLN A 97 8.85 14.46 9.56
C GLN A 97 9.07 15.85 10.13
N HIS A 98 8.08 16.40 10.84
CA HIS A 98 8.19 17.72 11.46
C HIS A 98 9.25 17.73 12.57
N SER A 99 9.36 16.68 13.38
CA SER A 99 10.40 16.60 14.41
C SER A 99 11.81 16.53 13.78
N VAL A 100 11.96 15.77 12.69
CA VAL A 100 13.23 15.62 11.97
C VAL A 100 13.64 16.89 11.22
N LEU A 101 12.69 17.61 10.62
CA LEU A 101 12.93 18.93 9.99
C LEU A 101 13.38 19.98 11.00
N VAL A 102 12.80 19.98 12.20
CA VAL A 102 13.21 20.89 13.29
C VAL A 102 14.61 20.55 13.81
N THR A 103 15.02 19.27 13.81
CA THR A 103 16.37 18.86 14.20
C THR A 103 17.42 18.98 13.08
N GLY A 104 17.02 19.33 11.86
CA GLY A 104 17.92 19.58 10.73
C GLY A 104 18.45 18.34 10.02
N ASP A 105 17.86 17.17 10.24
CA ASP A 105 18.29 15.93 9.58
C ASP A 105 17.54 15.74 8.25
N ALA A 106 18.25 15.78 7.12
CA ALA A 106 17.65 15.82 5.79
C ALA A 106 16.97 14.50 5.32
N LYS A 107 16.86 13.47 6.16
CA LYS A 107 16.38 12.12 5.78
C LYS A 107 14.86 11.95 5.78
N VAL A 108 14.13 13.06 5.78
CA VAL A 108 12.66 13.15 5.83
C VAL A 108 11.99 12.46 4.64
N ILE A 109 12.67 12.37 3.50
CA ILE A 109 12.11 11.91 2.23
C ILE A 109 11.73 10.42 2.28
N ILE A 110 12.42 9.58 3.07
CA ILE A 110 12.13 8.13 3.15
C ILE A 110 10.88 7.80 3.98
N VAL A 111 10.50 8.69 4.89
CA VAL A 111 9.37 8.48 5.80
C VAL A 111 8.06 8.47 5.01
N LEU A 112 7.92 9.34 4.01
CA LEU A 112 6.66 9.44 3.26
C LEU A 112 6.34 8.16 2.46
N PRO A 113 7.24 7.64 1.58
CA PRO A 113 7.00 6.39 0.88
C PRO A 113 6.80 5.19 1.82
N SER A 114 7.54 5.15 2.93
CA SER A 114 7.40 4.09 3.93
C SER A 114 6.02 4.13 4.59
N SER A 115 5.57 5.29 5.08
CA SER A 115 4.25 5.46 5.70
C SER A 115 3.10 5.16 4.74
N VAL A 116 3.22 5.59 3.47
CA VAL A 116 2.23 5.26 2.44
C VAL A 116 2.18 3.75 2.21
N THR A 117 3.33 3.09 2.11
CA THR A 117 3.42 1.65 1.84
C THR A 117 2.87 0.83 2.99
N GLU A 118 3.33 1.08 4.21
CA GLU A 118 2.88 0.40 5.41
C GLU A 118 1.39 0.63 5.65
N GLY A 119 0.92 1.87 5.50
CA GLY A 119 -0.48 2.23 5.61
C GLY A 119 -1.34 1.50 4.58
N THR A 120 -0.92 1.50 3.32
CA THR A 120 -1.63 0.78 2.26
C THR A 120 -1.68 -0.71 2.56
N ALA A 121 -0.58 -1.31 3.02
CA ALA A 121 -0.51 -2.74 3.33
C ALA A 121 -1.41 -3.13 4.51
N VAL A 122 -1.37 -2.37 5.61
CA VAL A 122 -2.24 -2.60 6.77
C VAL A 122 -3.71 -2.43 6.38
N GLY A 123 -4.03 -1.36 5.63
CA GLY A 123 -5.38 -1.12 5.14
C GLY A 123 -5.87 -2.23 4.21
N PHE A 124 -5.02 -2.74 3.32
CA PHE A 124 -5.33 -3.87 2.46
C PHE A 124 -5.67 -5.14 3.26
N VAL A 125 -4.79 -5.52 4.19
CA VAL A 125 -4.98 -6.70 5.05
C VAL A 125 -6.27 -6.57 5.87
N TYR A 126 -6.51 -5.40 6.45
CA TYR A 126 -7.73 -5.12 7.19
C TYR A 126 -8.97 -5.23 6.30
N GLY A 127 -8.94 -4.65 5.10
CA GLY A 127 -10.06 -4.70 4.16
C GLY A 127 -10.41 -6.12 3.73
N VAL A 128 -9.40 -6.96 3.47
CA VAL A 128 -9.60 -8.39 3.19
C VAL A 128 -10.19 -9.12 4.39
N TYR A 129 -9.65 -8.87 5.59
CA TYR A 129 -10.13 -9.47 6.82
C TYR A 129 -11.59 -9.10 7.12
N ALA A 130 -11.95 -7.83 6.98
CA ALA A 130 -13.30 -7.32 7.25
C ALA A 130 -14.36 -8.00 6.36
N ILE A 131 -14.03 -8.23 5.07
CA ILE A 131 -14.92 -8.96 4.16
C ILE A 131 -15.05 -10.42 4.57
N TRP A 132 -13.93 -11.06 4.92
CA TRP A 132 -13.95 -12.46 5.35
C TRP A 132 -14.72 -12.66 6.66
N SER A 133 -14.68 -11.70 7.59
CA SER A 133 -15.38 -11.80 8.87
C SER A 133 -16.90 -11.59 8.78
N ASP A 134 -17.38 -11.03 7.68
CA ASP A 134 -18.80 -10.75 7.44
C ASP A 134 -19.52 -11.88 6.65
N GLU A 135 -18.78 -12.90 6.21
CA GLU A 135 -19.28 -14.12 5.53
C GLU A 135 -19.56 -15.27 6.52
#